data_AF-A0AAW1AN83-F1
#
_entry.id   AF-A0AAW1AN83-F1
#
_cell.length_a   1.000
_cell.length_b   1.000
_cell.length_c   1.000
_cell.angle_alpha   90.00
_cell.angle_beta   90.00
_cell.angle_gamma   90.00
#
_symmetry.space_group_name_H-M   'P 1'
#
loop_
_entity.id
_entity.type
_entity.pdbx_description
1 polymer ?
#
loop_
_entity_poly.entity_id
_entity_poly.type
_entity_poly.pdbx_seq_one_letter_code
_entity_poly.pdbx_strand_id
1 'polypeptide(L)'
;MLQFWEEHSQNSSLEEMMLDSGAQELTLEDTPEILNLLPFLEGQEVLELGAGIGRFTGSLAELAHHVTAVDFMDSFLTRNRQGNSHRTNITFLQADVTNLEFPSQSFDLIFSNWLFMYLSDAELNALVQKMLLWLRPQGHIFFRESCFYQSGNSPRRFNPSFYRKPAEYNQLLTSAQVSTGNTSYGFEIVLSRSVKTYIKKKQNQNQICWLLQKVPRELKNTLGYDTFQKFLDNEQYATRSIRRYEWVFGPTFVSTGGLKSTKELVRLLDLKPGQRVLDVGCGLGGSDFYLAKEFGVEILGLDLSSNMVEMALERAQQEPSSLVQFEISDVTRRIFPQASFDIVYSRDTILHIEDKIGLFQRFLSWLKAGGQLLVSDYCCGPRPWSTAFTQYVEQRKYNLLTPEDYGQLLQEAGFVQVRALDSTDQMLSALTQELQALETSKEKFVQEFSEDEFESMASGWRAKLQRCAAGDQRWGVFLARKPEISLEGKERPARVCHLGLGLRRRSILQSSEDDAVDPFTCQSALPNMYGQNPELFFSSIFAASFQFGVFQMCRRMRSRNRTSELDDMEVTHKPTRTGSQFFLPDPFGPSWVQLCDASHPYSTPLRPLPPWPTAGPETRSQGSPDLA
;
A
#
# COMPACT_ATOMS: atom_id res chain seq x y z
N MET A 1 -12.10 -4.04 33.00
CA MET A 1 -10.88 -3.39 32.50
C MET A 1 -10.17 -2.54 33.54
N LEU A 2 -10.85 -1.63 34.26
CA LEU A 2 -10.23 -0.73 35.26
C LEU A 2 -9.17 -1.42 36.15
N GLN A 3 -9.53 -2.48 36.87
CA GLN A 3 -8.62 -3.25 37.73
C GLN A 3 -7.30 -3.72 37.06
N PHE A 4 -7.34 -4.02 35.76
CA PHE A 4 -6.15 -4.44 35.00
C PHE A 4 -5.20 -3.25 34.77
N TRP A 5 -5.75 -2.10 34.41
CA TRP A 5 -4.97 -0.88 34.21
C TRP A 5 -4.57 -0.20 35.54
N GLU A 6 -5.31 -0.40 36.63
CA GLU A 6 -4.86 -0.08 37.98
C GLU A 6 -3.59 -0.87 38.36
N GLU A 7 -3.54 -2.19 38.09
CA GLU A 7 -2.31 -2.98 38.30
C GLU A 7 -1.14 -2.49 37.41
N HIS A 8 -1.44 -2.01 36.20
CA HIS A 8 -0.46 -1.59 35.19
C HIS A 8 -0.34 -0.06 35.00
N SER A 9 -0.50 0.74 36.07
CA SER A 9 -0.31 2.20 36.03
C SER A 9 0.39 2.79 37.26
N GLN A 10 0.92 1.94 38.15
CA GLN A 10 1.44 2.30 39.47
C GLN A 10 2.58 3.31 39.43
N ASN A 11 3.51 3.19 38.48
CA ASN A 11 4.58 4.17 38.24
C ASN A 11 4.25 5.12 37.07
N SER A 12 3.10 4.90 36.43
CA SER A 12 2.66 5.51 35.19
C SER A 12 3.77 5.52 34.13
N SER A 13 4.50 4.41 33.98
CA SER A 13 5.70 4.35 33.12
C SER A 13 5.39 3.96 31.67
N LEU A 14 6.38 4.13 30.77
CA LEU A 14 6.26 3.71 29.38
C LEU A 14 6.21 2.18 29.26
N GLU A 15 6.99 1.50 30.08
CA GLU A 15 7.08 0.04 30.20
C GLU A 15 5.77 -0.57 30.76
N GLU A 16 5.13 0.12 31.70
CA GLU A 16 3.79 -0.22 32.20
C GLU A 16 2.72 -0.03 31.12
N MET A 17 2.68 1.14 30.46
CA MET A 17 1.71 1.44 29.41
C MET A 17 1.82 0.48 28.20
N MET A 18 3.05 0.11 27.79
CA MET A 18 3.26 -0.82 26.67
C MET A 18 3.28 -2.30 27.09
N LEU A 19 3.23 -2.59 28.40
CA LEU A 19 3.33 -3.93 28.98
C LEU A 19 4.56 -4.72 28.47
N ASP A 20 5.68 -4.03 28.25
CA ASP A 20 6.88 -4.61 27.63
C ASP A 20 8.18 -4.02 28.20
N SER A 21 9.17 -4.87 28.48
CA SER A 21 10.48 -4.46 29.00
C SER A 21 11.34 -3.71 27.97
N GLY A 22 11.02 -3.81 26.67
CA GLY A 22 11.68 -3.10 25.56
C GLY A 22 10.95 -1.84 25.11
N ALA A 23 9.99 -1.33 25.90
CA ALA A 23 9.09 -0.24 25.51
C ALA A 23 9.79 1.03 24.97
N GLN A 24 10.96 1.38 25.51
CA GLN A 24 11.74 2.54 25.06
C GLN A 24 12.25 2.35 23.61
N GLU A 25 12.86 1.21 23.31
CA GLU A 25 13.37 0.90 21.96
C GLU A 25 12.21 0.75 20.96
N LEU A 26 11.12 0.09 21.36
CA LEU A 26 9.92 -0.03 20.54
C LEU A 26 9.33 1.34 20.22
N THR A 27 9.22 2.25 21.20
CA THR A 27 8.65 3.60 21.01
C THR A 27 9.44 4.43 20.00
N LEU A 28 10.78 4.35 20.02
CA LEU A 28 11.64 5.12 19.13
C LEU A 28 11.42 4.81 17.64
N GLU A 29 11.02 3.58 17.30
CA GLU A 29 10.76 3.15 15.93
C GLU A 29 9.24 3.13 15.59
N ASP A 30 8.40 2.69 16.53
CA ASP A 30 6.94 2.54 16.36
C ASP A 30 6.22 3.90 16.27
N THR A 31 6.57 4.88 17.11
CA THR A 31 5.87 6.18 17.11
C THR A 31 6.03 6.91 15.76
N PRO A 32 7.25 7.07 15.20
CA PRO A 32 7.41 7.64 13.86
C PRO A 32 6.76 6.79 12.76
N GLU A 33 6.77 5.46 12.84
CA GLU A 33 6.09 4.62 11.85
C GLU A 33 4.58 4.90 11.83
N ILE A 34 3.94 4.93 13.00
CA ILE A 34 2.50 5.17 13.15
C ILE A 34 2.11 6.57 12.69
N LEU A 35 2.86 7.62 13.09
CA LEU A 35 2.57 9.00 12.70
C LEU A 35 2.66 9.22 11.18
N ASN A 36 3.57 8.52 10.49
CA ASN A 36 3.70 8.57 9.02
C ASN A 36 2.57 7.86 8.25
N LEU A 37 1.64 7.19 8.94
CA LEU A 37 0.45 6.57 8.34
C LEU A 37 -0.83 7.41 8.54
N LEU A 38 -0.75 8.52 9.29
CA LEU A 38 -1.88 9.41 9.52
C LEU A 38 -2.17 10.30 8.29
N PRO A 39 -3.41 10.75 8.11
CA PRO A 39 -3.74 11.78 7.11
C PRO A 39 -3.07 13.11 7.47
N PHE A 40 -3.11 14.07 6.55
CA PHE A 40 -2.61 15.42 6.79
C PHE A 40 -3.41 16.13 7.91
N LEU A 41 -2.72 16.54 8.98
CA LEU A 41 -3.35 17.04 10.21
C LEU A 41 -3.37 18.57 10.39
N GLU A 42 -2.68 19.34 9.55
CA GLU A 42 -2.62 20.80 9.73
C GLU A 42 -4.03 21.40 9.65
N GLY A 43 -4.44 22.16 10.67
CA GLY A 43 -5.79 22.71 10.77
C GLY A 43 -6.88 21.76 11.28
N GLN A 44 -6.58 20.48 11.53
CA GLN A 44 -7.56 19.47 11.93
C GLN A 44 -7.80 19.41 13.45
N GLU A 45 -9.02 19.01 13.83
CA GLU A 45 -9.43 18.65 15.19
C GLU A 45 -9.24 17.14 15.44
N VAL A 46 -8.43 16.76 16.42
CA VAL A 46 -8.08 15.37 16.73
C VAL A 46 -8.65 14.93 18.08
N LEU A 47 -9.27 13.75 18.11
CA LEU A 47 -9.65 13.05 19.35
C LEU A 47 -8.72 11.85 19.57
N GLU A 48 -7.87 11.90 20.59
CA GLU A 48 -7.01 10.78 20.99
C GLU A 48 -7.70 9.99 22.12
N LEU A 49 -8.00 8.72 21.87
CA LEU A 49 -8.69 7.82 22.81
C LEU A 49 -7.71 6.76 23.34
N GLY A 50 -7.60 6.66 24.67
CA GLY A 50 -6.57 5.86 25.32
C GLY A 50 -5.20 6.55 25.24
N ALA A 51 -5.16 7.86 25.48
CA ALA A 51 -3.97 8.70 25.34
C ALA A 51 -2.81 8.28 26.27
N GLY A 52 -3.12 7.55 27.36
CA GLY A 52 -2.16 7.12 28.36
C GLY A 52 -1.30 8.27 28.86
N ILE A 53 0.01 8.03 28.97
CA ILE A 53 0.99 9.00 29.45
C ILE A 53 1.40 10.05 28.42
N GLY A 54 0.77 10.07 27.24
CA GLY A 54 1.01 11.05 26.19
C GLY A 54 2.06 10.70 25.13
N ARG A 55 2.22 9.40 24.81
CA ARG A 55 3.19 8.93 23.82
C ARG A 55 2.95 9.50 22.41
N PHE A 56 1.70 9.77 22.05
CA PHE A 56 1.34 10.40 20.78
C PHE A 56 0.81 11.83 20.94
N THR A 57 0.09 12.14 22.04
CA THR A 57 -0.49 13.47 22.33
C THR A 57 0.39 14.65 21.95
N GLY A 58 1.67 14.63 22.36
CA GLY A 58 2.60 15.73 22.10
C GLY A 58 2.88 15.94 20.62
N SER A 59 3.14 14.87 19.87
CA SER A 59 3.39 14.93 18.42
C SER A 59 2.10 15.17 17.62
N LEU A 60 0.96 14.64 18.06
CA LEU A 60 -0.33 14.99 17.46
C LEU A 60 -0.60 16.49 17.60
N ALA A 61 -0.28 17.09 18.75
CA ALA A 61 -0.43 18.54 18.99
C ALA A 61 0.62 19.42 18.29
N GLU A 62 1.66 18.84 17.68
CA GLU A 62 2.57 19.54 16.76
C GLU A 62 2.04 19.57 15.33
N LEU A 63 1.22 18.58 14.96
CA LEU A 63 0.71 18.38 13.61
C LEU A 63 -0.71 18.92 13.43
N ALA A 64 -1.52 18.93 14.49
CA ALA A 64 -2.94 19.29 14.50
C ALA A 64 -3.21 20.71 15.00
N HIS A 65 -4.39 21.24 14.69
CA HIS A 65 -4.87 22.49 15.30
C HIS A 65 -5.10 22.30 16.80
N HIS A 66 -5.83 21.26 17.18
CA HIS A 66 -6.16 20.92 18.56
C HIS A 66 -6.26 19.41 18.77
N VAL A 67 -5.89 18.94 19.98
CA VAL A 67 -6.02 17.55 20.41
C VAL A 67 -6.87 17.45 21.68
N THR A 68 -7.95 16.69 21.63
CA THR A 68 -8.67 16.23 22.83
C THR A 68 -8.11 14.87 23.22
N ALA A 69 -7.30 14.82 24.28
CA ALA A 69 -6.68 13.61 24.81
C ALA A 69 -7.54 13.01 25.93
N VAL A 70 -8.02 11.79 25.72
CA VAL A 70 -8.90 11.06 26.64
C VAL A 70 -8.23 9.79 27.15
N ASP A 71 -8.29 9.60 28.46
CA ASP A 71 -8.00 8.33 29.11
C ASP A 71 -8.90 8.18 30.33
N PHE A 72 -9.10 6.95 30.83
CA PHE A 72 -9.86 6.72 32.06
C PHE A 72 -8.98 6.73 33.32
N MET A 73 -7.66 6.55 33.18
CA MET A 73 -6.70 6.59 34.27
C MET A 73 -6.20 8.02 34.54
N ASP A 74 -6.58 8.60 35.69
CA ASP A 74 -6.11 9.93 36.10
C ASP A 74 -4.59 10.02 36.28
N SER A 75 -3.95 8.94 36.73
CA SER A 75 -2.48 8.87 36.90
C SER A 75 -1.74 9.05 35.56
N PHE A 76 -2.22 8.37 34.51
CA PHE A 76 -1.73 8.52 33.14
C PHE A 76 -1.98 9.94 32.60
N LEU A 77 -3.20 10.48 32.71
CA LEU A 77 -3.50 11.84 32.24
C LEU A 77 -2.74 12.92 32.99
N THR A 78 -2.50 12.74 34.29
CA THR A 78 -1.69 13.66 35.08
C THR A 78 -0.25 13.68 34.57
N ARG A 79 0.33 12.53 34.24
CA ARG A 79 1.66 12.45 33.60
C ARG A 79 1.66 13.05 32.19
N ASN A 80 0.63 12.80 31.39
CA ASN A 80 0.46 13.37 30.05
C ASN A 80 0.41 14.91 30.10
N ARG A 81 -0.43 15.47 30.99
CA ARG A 81 -0.55 16.91 31.25
C ARG A 81 0.77 17.52 31.72
N GLN A 82 1.56 16.82 32.52
CA GLN A 82 2.89 17.28 32.93
C GLN A 82 3.86 17.34 31.74
N GLY A 83 3.97 16.25 30.96
CA GLY A 83 4.85 16.18 29.79
C GLY A 83 4.50 17.20 28.70
N ASN A 84 3.21 17.46 28.49
CA ASN A 84 2.70 18.38 27.49
C ASN A 84 2.28 19.76 28.05
N SER A 85 2.68 20.09 29.28
CA SER A 85 2.31 21.35 29.99
C SER A 85 2.73 22.65 29.28
N HIS A 86 3.67 22.57 28.34
CA HIS A 86 4.14 23.69 27.52
C HIS A 86 3.24 23.98 26.30
N ARG A 87 2.21 23.16 26.06
CA ARG A 87 1.30 23.26 24.91
C ARG A 87 -0.06 23.78 25.35
N THR A 88 -0.63 24.69 24.55
CA THR A 88 -1.93 25.34 24.82
C THR A 88 -3.09 24.77 24.00
N ASN A 89 -2.81 23.88 23.03
CA ASN A 89 -3.77 23.30 22.11
C ASN A 89 -4.17 21.85 22.44
N ILE A 90 -4.10 21.47 23.72
CA ILE A 90 -4.51 20.15 24.19
C ILE A 90 -5.57 20.28 25.30
N THR A 91 -6.71 19.61 25.11
CA THR A 91 -7.70 19.39 26.16
C THR A 91 -7.54 17.99 26.73
N PHE A 92 -7.37 17.88 28.06
CA PHE A 92 -7.27 16.59 28.76
C PHE A 92 -8.61 16.24 29.43
N LEU A 93 -9.19 15.08 29.10
CA LEU A 93 -10.47 14.61 29.64
C LEU A 93 -10.30 13.24 30.29
N GLN A 94 -10.61 13.12 31.59
CA GLN A 94 -10.71 11.82 32.24
C GLN A 94 -12.09 11.21 31.98
N ALA A 95 -12.16 10.13 31.20
CA ALA A 95 -13.41 9.43 30.90
C ALA A 95 -13.19 8.00 30.40
N ASP A 96 -14.13 7.11 30.72
CA ASP A 96 -14.26 5.81 30.06
C ASP A 96 -14.88 6.01 28.66
N VAL A 97 -14.22 5.49 27.63
CA VAL A 97 -14.63 5.66 26.22
C VAL A 97 -16.02 5.11 25.92
N THR A 98 -16.51 4.13 26.67
CA THR A 98 -17.86 3.58 26.52
C THR A 98 -18.96 4.61 26.86
N ASN A 99 -18.65 5.53 27.78
CA ASN A 99 -19.56 6.53 28.32
C ASN A 99 -19.33 7.95 27.75
N LEU A 100 -18.38 8.12 26.83
CA LEU A 100 -18.13 9.40 26.16
C LEU A 100 -19.33 9.82 25.31
N GLU A 101 -19.57 11.14 25.29
CA GLU A 101 -20.46 11.81 24.35
C GLU A 101 -19.79 13.11 23.87
N PHE A 102 -19.83 13.35 22.56
CA PHE A 102 -19.38 14.59 21.91
C PHE A 102 -20.45 15.04 20.91
N PRO A 103 -20.52 16.35 20.59
CA PRO A 103 -21.36 16.83 19.50
C PRO A 103 -21.00 16.13 18.18
N SER A 104 -22.00 15.90 17.32
CA SER A 104 -21.75 15.33 16.00
C SER A 104 -20.85 16.26 15.17
N GLN A 105 -19.99 15.69 14.32
CA GLN A 105 -19.10 16.43 13.42
C GLN A 105 -18.11 17.39 14.15
N SER A 106 -17.58 16.96 15.30
CA SER A 106 -16.59 17.69 16.10
C SER A 106 -15.14 17.43 15.68
N PHE A 107 -14.83 16.28 15.09
CA PHE A 107 -13.44 15.85 14.81
C PHE A 107 -13.21 15.44 13.37
N ASP A 108 -11.96 15.59 12.90
CA ASP A 108 -11.51 15.16 11.57
C ASP A 108 -10.69 13.88 11.63
N LEU A 109 -10.04 13.63 12.77
CA LEU A 109 -9.38 12.36 13.09
C LEU A 109 -9.80 11.90 14.49
N ILE A 110 -10.15 10.63 14.63
CA ILE A 110 -10.13 9.91 15.92
C ILE A 110 -8.95 8.95 15.88
N PHE A 111 -8.05 9.03 16.85
CA PHE A 111 -6.83 8.25 16.94
C PHE A 111 -6.86 7.37 18.20
N SER A 112 -6.48 6.10 18.06
CA SER A 112 -6.15 5.22 19.19
C SER A 112 -4.96 4.31 18.86
N ASN A 113 -4.27 3.81 19.89
CA ASN A 113 -3.22 2.81 19.73
C ASN A 113 -3.21 1.89 20.96
N TRP A 114 -3.78 0.70 20.79
CA TRP A 114 -4.23 -0.26 21.82
C TRP A 114 -5.41 0.25 22.65
N LEU A 115 -6.61 0.18 22.09
CA LEU A 115 -7.85 0.51 22.81
C LEU A 115 -8.93 -0.55 22.60
N PHE A 116 -9.18 -0.95 21.36
CA PHE A 116 -10.30 -1.81 21.00
C PHE A 116 -10.10 -3.26 21.48
N MET A 117 -8.87 -3.69 21.70
CA MET A 117 -8.55 -4.94 22.41
C MET A 117 -8.96 -4.94 23.89
N TYR A 118 -9.35 -3.79 24.46
CA TYR A 118 -9.88 -3.67 25.83
C TYR A 118 -11.40 -3.50 25.88
N LEU A 119 -12.10 -3.55 24.74
CA LEU A 119 -13.55 -3.48 24.67
C LEU A 119 -14.11 -4.83 24.25
N SER A 120 -15.25 -5.24 24.83
CA SER A 120 -16.05 -6.34 24.27
C SER A 120 -16.63 -5.94 22.90
N ASP A 121 -17.11 -6.91 22.12
CA ASP A 121 -17.68 -6.63 20.80
C ASP A 121 -18.90 -5.71 20.89
N ALA A 122 -19.70 -5.78 21.96
CA ALA A 122 -20.85 -4.91 22.18
C ALA A 122 -20.42 -3.46 22.46
N GLU A 123 -19.42 -3.26 23.31
CA GLU A 123 -18.85 -1.94 23.64
C GLU A 123 -18.14 -1.32 22.43
N LEU A 124 -17.38 -2.12 21.67
CA LEU A 124 -16.70 -1.67 20.47
C LEU A 124 -17.71 -1.26 19.38
N ASN A 125 -18.73 -2.07 19.13
CA ASN A 125 -19.80 -1.71 18.18
C ASN A 125 -20.50 -0.41 18.60
N ALA A 126 -20.84 -0.25 19.88
CA ALA A 126 -21.47 0.99 20.37
C ALA A 126 -20.54 2.21 20.19
N LEU A 127 -19.24 2.07 20.48
CA LEU A 127 -18.26 3.13 20.31
C LEU A 127 -18.04 3.50 18.84
N VAL A 128 -17.93 2.54 17.92
CA VAL A 128 -17.74 2.80 16.48
C VAL A 128 -18.94 3.55 15.89
N GLN A 129 -20.16 3.26 16.33
CA GLN A 129 -21.36 4.02 15.94
C GLN A 129 -21.31 5.47 16.47
N LYS A 130 -20.81 5.70 17.69
CA LYS A 130 -20.54 7.05 18.21
C LYS A 130 -19.45 7.78 17.41
N MET A 131 -18.35 7.10 17.06
CA MET A 131 -17.29 7.66 16.21
C MET A 131 -17.81 8.13 14.84
N LEU A 132 -18.72 7.38 14.23
CA LEU A 132 -19.41 7.80 12.99
C LEU A 132 -20.22 9.08 13.16
N LEU A 133 -20.80 9.35 14.34
CA LEU A 133 -21.48 10.61 14.63
C LEU A 133 -20.49 11.76 14.86
N TRP A 134 -19.45 11.53 15.66
CA TRP A 134 -18.47 12.55 16.07
C TRP A 134 -17.59 13.04 14.92
N LEU A 135 -17.31 12.19 13.93
CA LEU A 135 -16.50 12.57 12.76
C LEU A 135 -17.25 13.49 11.78
N ARG A 136 -16.54 14.47 11.22
CA ARG A 136 -16.97 15.20 10.01
C ARG A 136 -17.02 14.24 8.80
N PRO A 137 -17.84 14.50 7.76
CA PRO A 137 -17.78 13.74 6.51
C PRO A 137 -16.36 13.75 5.93
N GLN A 138 -15.88 12.61 5.41
CA GLN A 138 -14.49 12.39 4.99
C GLN A 138 -13.43 12.38 6.12
N GLY A 139 -13.83 12.59 7.39
CA GLY A 139 -12.96 12.39 8.55
C GLY A 139 -12.56 10.92 8.73
N HIS A 140 -11.50 10.68 9.49
CA HIS A 140 -10.84 9.39 9.59
C HIS A 140 -10.87 8.82 11.01
N ILE A 141 -10.84 7.49 11.12
CA ILE A 141 -10.36 6.82 12.33
C ILE A 141 -9.02 6.16 12.03
N PHE A 142 -8.05 6.35 12.91
CA PHE A 142 -6.84 5.54 12.98
C PHE A 142 -6.86 4.72 14.26
N PHE A 143 -6.63 3.43 14.16
CA PHE A 143 -6.48 2.56 15.33
C PHE A 143 -5.42 1.48 15.10
N ARG A 144 -4.83 0.98 16.17
CA ARG A 144 -3.81 -0.07 16.14
C ARG A 144 -4.06 -1.04 17.28
N GLU A 145 -4.05 -2.35 17.01
CA GLU A 145 -4.36 -3.37 18.01
C GLU A 145 -3.37 -4.55 17.98
N SER A 146 -3.38 -5.34 19.07
CA SER A 146 -2.74 -6.65 19.10
C SER A 146 -3.71 -7.72 18.59
N CYS A 147 -3.40 -8.31 17.44
CA CYS A 147 -4.16 -9.44 16.87
C CYS A 147 -3.60 -10.79 17.29
N PHE A 148 -4.42 -11.84 17.20
CA PHE A 148 -4.11 -13.25 17.45
C PHE A 148 -3.71 -13.61 18.90
N TYR A 149 -2.70 -12.95 19.47
CA TYR A 149 -2.19 -13.20 20.82
C TYR A 149 -1.40 -12.01 21.40
N GLN A 150 -0.97 -12.16 22.65
CA GLN A 150 -0.24 -11.15 23.41
C GLN A 150 1.09 -10.73 22.77
N SER A 151 1.35 -9.42 22.70
CA SER A 151 2.63 -8.88 22.24
C SER A 151 3.63 -8.59 23.35
N GLY A 152 3.19 -7.89 24.41
CA GLY A 152 4.07 -7.44 25.49
C GLY A 152 4.56 -8.58 26.39
N ASN A 153 5.83 -8.55 26.80
CA ASN A 153 6.45 -9.59 27.62
C ASN A 153 6.31 -9.42 29.14
N SER A 154 5.71 -8.32 29.63
CA SER A 154 5.53 -8.11 31.08
C SER A 154 4.60 -9.15 31.70
N PRO A 155 4.92 -9.67 32.91
CA PRO A 155 4.06 -10.63 33.63
C PRO A 155 2.74 -9.98 34.06
N ARG A 156 1.67 -10.78 34.09
CA ARG A 156 0.30 -10.35 34.40
C ARG A 156 -0.36 -11.38 35.30
N ARG A 157 -1.07 -10.97 36.35
CA ARG A 157 -1.83 -11.90 37.22
C ARG A 157 -3.06 -12.46 36.52
N PHE A 158 -3.69 -11.62 35.71
CA PHE A 158 -4.80 -11.96 34.83
C PHE A 158 -4.67 -11.12 33.55
N ASN A 159 -5.30 -11.55 32.45
CA ASN A 159 -5.27 -10.79 31.21
C ASN A 159 -6.67 -10.83 30.56
N PRO A 160 -7.44 -9.73 30.62
CA PRO A 160 -8.78 -9.65 30.05
C PRO A 160 -8.80 -9.21 28.57
N SER A 161 -7.64 -9.05 27.91
CA SER A 161 -7.54 -8.47 26.56
C SER A 161 -8.13 -9.38 25.47
N PHE A 162 -8.88 -8.79 24.53
CA PHE A 162 -9.46 -9.45 23.36
C PHE A 162 -8.50 -9.43 22.16
N TYR A 163 -7.73 -10.50 21.97
CA TYR A 163 -6.80 -10.67 20.85
C TYR A 163 -7.50 -11.21 19.58
N ARG A 164 -8.36 -10.38 18.98
CA ARG A 164 -9.11 -10.72 17.75
C ARG A 164 -8.20 -10.99 16.55
N LYS A 165 -8.71 -11.66 15.53
CA LYS A 165 -8.13 -11.70 14.18
C LYS A 165 -8.30 -10.34 13.47
N PRO A 166 -7.50 -10.05 12.43
CA PRO A 166 -7.64 -8.81 11.66
C PRO A 166 -9.00 -8.71 10.96
N ALA A 167 -9.49 -9.84 10.44
CA ALA A 167 -10.80 -9.98 9.79
C ALA A 167 -11.97 -9.55 10.70
N GLU A 168 -11.89 -9.81 12.00
CA GLU A 168 -12.95 -9.46 12.96
C GLU A 168 -13.02 -7.94 13.15
N TYR A 169 -11.86 -7.24 13.22
CA TYR A 169 -11.83 -5.78 13.21
C TYR A 169 -12.35 -5.19 11.89
N ASN A 170 -11.94 -5.77 10.75
CA ASN A 170 -12.45 -5.37 9.43
C ASN A 170 -13.97 -5.47 9.36
N GLN A 171 -14.55 -6.60 9.81
CA GLN A 171 -15.99 -6.82 9.84
C GLN A 171 -16.72 -5.85 10.78
N LEU A 172 -16.28 -5.75 12.04
CA LEU A 172 -16.94 -4.92 13.06
C LEU A 172 -17.02 -3.44 12.65
N LEU A 173 -15.94 -2.90 12.06
CA LEU A 173 -15.87 -1.47 11.75
C LEU A 173 -16.46 -1.12 10.38
N THR A 174 -16.35 -1.98 9.36
CA THR A 174 -16.93 -1.68 8.04
C THR A 174 -18.44 -1.95 7.97
N SER A 175 -18.97 -2.79 8.85
CA SER A 175 -20.41 -3.04 8.99
C SER A 175 -21.15 -1.97 9.80
N ALA A 176 -20.44 -1.14 10.56
CA ALA A 176 -21.02 -0.02 11.28
C ALA A 176 -21.62 1.02 10.31
N GLN A 177 -22.80 1.54 10.66
CA GLN A 177 -23.58 2.43 9.82
C GLN A 177 -24.50 3.32 10.66
N VAL A 178 -24.42 4.63 10.43
CA VAL A 178 -25.28 5.64 11.05
C VAL A 178 -25.97 6.48 9.97
N SER A 179 -27.26 6.77 10.15
CA SER A 179 -27.99 7.71 9.29
C SER A 179 -28.13 9.07 9.95
N THR A 180 -27.71 10.12 9.24
CA THR A 180 -27.85 11.52 9.67
C THR A 180 -28.63 12.30 8.61
N GLY A 181 -29.91 12.56 8.88
CA GLY A 181 -30.84 13.04 7.86
C GLY A 181 -31.05 11.99 6.77
N ASN A 182 -31.00 12.41 5.50
CA ASN A 182 -31.22 11.52 4.35
C ASN A 182 -29.98 10.74 3.90
N THR A 183 -28.81 10.97 4.51
CA THR A 183 -27.56 10.30 4.16
C THR A 183 -27.18 9.29 5.23
N SER A 184 -26.84 8.08 4.80
CA SER A 184 -26.24 7.07 5.66
C SER A 184 -24.73 7.06 5.49
N TYR A 185 -23.99 6.87 6.56
CA TYR A 185 -22.53 6.89 6.60
C TYR A 185 -22.00 5.58 7.20
N GLY A 186 -20.85 5.13 6.72
CA GLY A 186 -20.10 4.02 7.29
C GLY A 186 -18.61 4.19 7.01
N PHE A 187 -17.80 3.21 7.40
CA PHE A 187 -16.36 3.26 7.17
C PHE A 187 -15.90 2.48 5.93
N GLU A 188 -14.95 3.05 5.19
CA GLU A 188 -14.16 2.38 4.16
C GLU A 188 -12.71 2.26 4.64
N ILE A 189 -12.05 1.12 4.39
CA ILE A 189 -10.64 0.92 4.74
C ILE A 189 -9.77 1.66 3.72
N VAL A 190 -9.01 2.66 4.19
CA VAL A 190 -8.00 3.37 3.38
C VAL A 190 -6.69 2.59 3.37
N LEU A 191 -6.26 2.12 4.54
CA LEU A 191 -5.21 1.10 4.67
C LEU A 191 -5.40 0.21 5.90
N SER A 192 -4.86 -1.01 5.84
CA SER A 192 -4.63 -1.87 7.01
C SER A 192 -3.31 -2.61 6.84
N ARG A 193 -2.43 -2.61 7.83
CA ARG A 193 -1.11 -3.27 7.75
C ARG A 193 -0.52 -3.64 9.09
N SER A 194 0.35 -4.63 9.09
CA SER A 194 1.24 -4.92 10.22
C SER A 194 2.24 -3.78 10.45
N VAL A 195 2.67 -3.57 11.70
CA VAL A 195 3.65 -2.55 12.09
C VAL A 195 5.07 -3.11 11.96
N LYS A 196 5.87 -2.53 11.06
CA LYS A 196 7.21 -3.03 10.66
C LYS A 196 8.19 -3.09 11.84
N THR A 197 8.08 -2.16 12.78
CA THR A 197 8.85 -2.17 14.03
C THR A 197 8.69 -3.48 14.79
N TYR A 198 7.47 -3.99 14.90
CA TYR A 198 7.19 -5.25 15.62
C TYR A 198 7.56 -6.49 14.80
N ILE A 199 7.43 -6.42 13.46
CA ILE A 199 7.97 -7.44 12.55
C ILE A 199 9.47 -7.64 12.79
N LYS A 200 10.23 -6.54 12.93
CA LYS A 200 11.69 -6.59 13.15
C LYS A 200 12.09 -6.95 14.59
N LYS A 201 11.47 -6.34 15.61
CA LYS A 201 11.87 -6.48 17.02
C LYS A 201 11.25 -7.69 17.73
N LYS A 202 10.05 -8.12 17.32
CA LYS A 202 9.28 -9.21 17.95
C LYS A 202 9.03 -10.41 17.03
N GLN A 203 9.55 -10.37 15.79
CA GLN A 203 9.51 -11.48 14.81
C GLN A 203 8.09 -12.02 14.53
N ASN A 204 7.08 -11.15 14.59
CA ASN A 204 5.69 -11.47 14.27
C ASN A 204 4.97 -10.28 13.62
N GLN A 205 3.87 -10.55 12.92
CA GLN A 205 3.12 -9.56 12.14
C GLN A 205 1.85 -9.07 12.85
N ASN A 206 1.74 -9.28 14.16
CA ASN A 206 0.46 -9.30 14.89
C ASN A 206 0.01 -7.93 15.39
N GLN A 207 0.93 -6.97 15.38
CA GLN A 207 0.59 -5.57 15.62
C GLN A 207 0.11 -5.01 14.30
N ILE A 208 -1.17 -4.72 14.21
CA ILE A 208 -1.80 -4.24 12.97
C ILE A 208 -2.44 -2.89 13.25
N CYS A 209 -2.30 -1.99 12.28
CA CYS A 209 -2.87 -0.67 12.30
C CYS A 209 -3.76 -0.47 11.07
N TRP A 210 -4.76 0.39 11.23
CA TRP A 210 -5.78 0.68 10.24
C TRP A 210 -6.01 2.19 10.15
N LEU A 211 -6.24 2.67 8.94
CA LEU A 211 -6.85 3.98 8.68
C LEU A 211 -8.15 3.73 7.91
N LEU A 212 -9.28 4.15 8.48
CA LEU A 212 -10.60 4.07 7.86
C LEU A 212 -11.15 5.48 7.66
N GLN A 213 -11.85 5.71 6.55
CA GLN A 213 -12.50 6.98 6.23
C GLN A 213 -14.01 6.89 6.38
N LYS A 214 -14.65 7.91 6.99
CA LYS A 214 -16.10 8.06 7.02
C LYS A 214 -16.60 8.50 5.64
N VAL A 215 -17.27 7.59 4.95
CA VAL A 215 -17.82 7.79 3.61
C VAL A 215 -19.35 7.68 3.61
N PRO A 216 -20.06 8.40 2.73
CA PRO A 216 -21.48 8.14 2.51
C PRO A 216 -21.66 6.72 1.94
N ARG A 217 -22.68 6.01 2.42
CA ARG A 217 -23.19 4.78 1.81
C ARG A 217 -24.31 5.19 0.86
N GLU A 218 -24.09 5.03 -0.45
CA GLU A 218 -25.16 5.18 -1.42
C GLU A 218 -26.21 4.07 -1.25
N LEU A 219 -27.47 4.37 -1.59
CA LEU A 219 -28.56 3.39 -1.59
C LEU A 219 -28.45 2.47 -2.83
N LYS A 220 -27.44 1.59 -2.82
CA LYS A 220 -27.05 0.64 -3.88
C LYS A 220 -26.73 1.30 -5.23
N ASN A 221 -25.46 1.35 -5.59
CA ASN A 221 -25.05 1.53 -6.99
C ASN A 221 -24.71 0.20 -7.68
N THR A 222 -24.57 0.26 -9.01
CA THR A 222 -24.77 -0.87 -9.95
C THR A 222 -24.14 -2.21 -9.53
N LEU A 223 -24.93 -3.29 -9.64
CA LEU A 223 -24.71 -4.66 -9.15
C LEU A 223 -24.97 -4.90 -7.65
N GLY A 224 -25.23 -3.85 -6.85
CA GLY A 224 -25.72 -4.00 -5.47
C GLY A 224 -24.63 -4.10 -4.39
N TYR A 225 -23.39 -3.73 -4.73
CA TYR A 225 -22.27 -3.61 -3.79
C TYR A 225 -21.86 -2.14 -3.64
N ASP A 226 -21.48 -1.73 -2.42
CA ASP A 226 -21.23 -0.30 -2.12
C ASP A 226 -19.80 0.18 -2.48
N THR A 227 -18.84 -0.73 -2.71
CA THR A 227 -17.45 -0.39 -3.06
C THR A 227 -16.83 -1.43 -4.00
N PHE A 228 -15.75 -1.07 -4.70
CA PHE A 228 -15.00 -2.01 -5.56
C PHE A 228 -14.33 -3.13 -4.74
N GLN A 229 -13.83 -2.82 -3.54
CA GLN A 229 -13.34 -3.83 -2.59
C GLN A 229 -14.42 -4.87 -2.28
N LYS A 230 -15.66 -4.44 -1.94
CA LYS A 230 -16.78 -5.37 -1.72
C LYS A 230 -17.06 -6.23 -2.96
N PHE A 231 -17.01 -5.67 -4.16
CA PHE A 231 -17.17 -6.46 -5.40
C PHE A 231 -16.08 -7.54 -5.53
N LEU A 232 -14.80 -7.20 -5.29
CA LEU A 232 -13.71 -8.18 -5.31
C LEU A 232 -13.92 -9.27 -4.25
N ASP A 233 -14.17 -8.90 -3.00
CA ASP A 233 -14.25 -9.82 -1.86
C ASP A 233 -15.53 -10.70 -1.85
N ASN A 234 -16.58 -10.34 -2.59
CA ASN A 234 -17.83 -11.11 -2.67
C ASN A 234 -18.00 -11.90 -3.98
N GLU A 235 -17.39 -11.48 -5.09
CA GLU A 235 -17.50 -12.15 -6.39
C GLU A 235 -16.23 -12.95 -6.74
N GLN A 236 -15.23 -12.28 -7.35
CA GLN A 236 -14.06 -12.95 -7.94
C GLN A 236 -13.12 -13.53 -6.86
N TYR A 237 -13.02 -12.88 -5.71
CA TYR A 237 -12.06 -13.17 -4.64
C TYR A 237 -12.74 -13.39 -3.28
N ALA A 238 -13.95 -13.95 -3.27
CA ALA A 238 -14.48 -14.63 -2.09
C ALA A 238 -13.54 -15.77 -1.65
N THR A 239 -13.39 -16.03 -0.35
CA THR A 239 -12.42 -17.01 0.21
C THR A 239 -12.48 -18.39 -0.46
N ARG A 240 -13.69 -18.89 -0.80
CA ARG A 240 -13.85 -20.16 -1.52
C ARG A 240 -13.38 -20.09 -2.98
N SER A 241 -13.57 -18.96 -3.67
CA SER A 241 -13.00 -18.70 -4.99
C SER A 241 -11.47 -18.65 -4.95
N ILE A 242 -10.91 -17.95 -3.96
CA ILE A 242 -9.46 -17.88 -3.73
C ILE A 242 -8.86 -19.29 -3.56
N ARG A 243 -9.44 -20.13 -2.70
CA ARG A 243 -8.95 -21.51 -2.50
C ARG A 243 -9.02 -22.38 -3.76
N ARG A 244 -10.04 -22.21 -4.61
CA ARG A 244 -10.13 -22.89 -5.91
C ARG A 244 -9.04 -22.41 -6.88
N TYR A 245 -8.75 -21.11 -6.90
CA TYR A 245 -7.63 -20.58 -7.69
C TYR A 245 -6.28 -21.09 -7.19
N GLU A 246 -6.06 -21.10 -5.87
CA GLU A 246 -4.84 -21.64 -5.24
C GLU A 246 -4.65 -23.14 -5.54
N TRP A 247 -5.72 -23.93 -5.60
CA TRP A 247 -5.62 -25.34 -6.00
C TRP A 247 -5.07 -25.51 -7.43
N VAL A 248 -5.50 -24.65 -8.37
CA VAL A 248 -5.13 -24.77 -9.79
C VAL A 248 -3.76 -24.15 -10.09
N PHE A 249 -3.48 -22.96 -9.54
CA PHE A 249 -2.19 -22.27 -9.75
C PHE A 249 -1.07 -22.79 -8.83
N GLY A 250 -1.42 -23.49 -7.75
CA GLY A 250 -0.51 -24.04 -6.76
C GLY A 250 -0.46 -23.23 -5.46
N PRO A 251 0.02 -23.84 -4.36
CA PRO A 251 -0.04 -23.24 -3.01
C PRO A 251 0.55 -21.83 -2.97
N THR A 252 -0.16 -20.91 -2.32
CA THR A 252 0.17 -19.47 -2.18
C THR A 252 0.10 -18.61 -3.45
N PHE A 253 -0.36 -19.14 -4.60
CA PHE A 253 -0.50 -18.38 -5.85
C PHE A 253 -1.94 -18.30 -6.35
N VAL A 254 -2.30 -17.21 -7.03
CA VAL A 254 -3.63 -16.96 -7.62
C VAL A 254 -3.54 -16.48 -9.07
N SER A 255 -2.43 -16.84 -9.73
CA SER A 255 -1.97 -16.27 -11.00
C SER A 255 -1.13 -17.26 -11.81
N THR A 256 -1.04 -17.04 -13.11
CA THR A 256 -0.64 -18.08 -14.09
C THR A 256 0.76 -18.62 -13.85
N GLY A 257 0.91 -19.94 -13.84
CA GLY A 257 2.15 -20.70 -13.68
C GLY A 257 2.71 -20.79 -12.25
N GLY A 258 2.04 -20.17 -11.27
CA GLY A 258 2.41 -20.24 -9.85
C GLY A 258 3.91 -19.98 -9.59
N LEU A 259 4.52 -20.78 -8.70
CA LEU A 259 5.94 -20.66 -8.35
C LEU A 259 6.89 -20.80 -9.56
N LYS A 260 6.52 -21.56 -10.61
CA LYS A 260 7.37 -21.78 -11.78
C LYS A 260 7.51 -20.48 -12.58
N SER A 261 6.39 -19.85 -12.95
CA SER A 261 6.41 -18.56 -13.64
C SER A 261 7.02 -17.47 -12.76
N THR A 262 6.81 -17.50 -11.43
CA THR A 262 7.50 -16.57 -10.51
C THR A 262 9.01 -16.62 -10.70
N LYS A 263 9.59 -17.82 -10.70
CA LYS A 263 11.03 -18.04 -10.87
C LYS A 263 11.53 -17.61 -12.24
N GLU A 264 10.73 -17.77 -13.29
CA GLU A 264 11.07 -17.36 -14.65
C GLU A 264 11.03 -15.83 -14.79
N LEU A 265 10.01 -15.18 -14.23
CA LEU A 265 9.84 -13.72 -14.23
C LEU A 265 10.93 -13.00 -13.41
N VAL A 266 11.17 -13.39 -12.16
CA VAL A 266 12.12 -12.65 -11.30
C VAL A 266 13.58 -12.86 -11.68
N ARG A 267 13.93 -13.88 -12.48
CA ARG A 267 15.27 -13.99 -13.10
C ARG A 267 15.60 -12.85 -14.07
N LEU A 268 14.58 -12.11 -14.52
CA LEU A 268 14.77 -10.92 -15.34
C LEU A 268 15.11 -9.67 -14.50
N LEU A 269 15.00 -9.77 -13.16
CA LEU A 269 15.45 -8.79 -12.19
C LEU A 269 16.80 -9.22 -11.62
N ASP A 270 17.73 -8.28 -11.48
CA ASP A 270 19.03 -8.53 -10.84
C ASP A 270 18.95 -8.25 -9.33
N LEU A 271 18.02 -8.95 -8.64
CA LEU A 271 17.69 -8.72 -7.23
C LEU A 271 18.91 -8.91 -6.32
N LYS A 272 19.13 -7.96 -5.41
CA LYS A 272 20.21 -7.95 -4.42
C LYS A 272 19.65 -7.92 -2.99
N PRO A 273 20.28 -8.63 -2.02
CA PRO A 273 19.89 -8.56 -0.62
C PRO A 273 19.80 -7.12 -0.10
N GLY A 274 18.76 -6.84 0.69
CA GLY A 274 18.48 -5.51 1.25
C GLY A 274 17.82 -4.50 0.31
N GLN A 275 17.59 -4.83 -0.97
CA GLN A 275 16.73 -4.01 -1.83
C GLN A 275 15.27 -4.02 -1.33
N ARG A 276 14.55 -2.92 -1.58
CA ARG A 276 13.13 -2.77 -1.25
C ARG A 276 12.25 -2.99 -2.48
N VAL A 277 11.33 -3.93 -2.38
CA VAL A 277 10.32 -4.27 -3.39
C VAL A 277 8.94 -3.80 -2.93
N LEU A 278 8.15 -3.24 -3.84
CA LEU A 278 6.71 -3.12 -3.72
C LEU A 278 6.07 -4.18 -4.63
N ASP A 279 5.31 -5.13 -4.09
CA ASP A 279 4.44 -6.02 -4.89
C ASP A 279 3.04 -5.42 -4.92
N VAL A 280 2.49 -5.17 -6.11
CA VAL A 280 1.17 -4.60 -6.33
C VAL A 280 0.23 -5.70 -6.84
N GLY A 281 -0.75 -6.06 -6.01
CA GLY A 281 -1.57 -7.25 -6.18
C GLY A 281 -0.90 -8.51 -5.63
N CYS A 282 -0.31 -8.42 -4.43
CA CYS A 282 0.45 -9.53 -3.83
C CYS A 282 -0.41 -10.79 -3.58
N GLY A 283 -1.74 -10.65 -3.54
CA GLY A 283 -2.67 -11.75 -3.31
C GLY A 283 -2.35 -12.50 -2.02
N LEU A 284 -2.03 -13.78 -2.16
CA LEU A 284 -1.76 -14.71 -1.05
C LEU A 284 -0.33 -14.67 -0.51
N GLY A 285 0.54 -13.80 -1.03
CA GLY A 285 1.90 -13.60 -0.56
C GLY A 285 2.95 -14.56 -1.16
N GLY A 286 2.57 -15.47 -2.06
CA GLY A 286 3.46 -16.53 -2.57
C GLY A 286 4.68 -16.01 -3.34
N SER A 287 4.52 -14.89 -4.06
CA SER A 287 5.66 -14.17 -4.64
C SER A 287 6.56 -13.66 -3.50
N ASP A 288 5.99 -12.88 -2.59
CA ASP A 288 6.72 -12.16 -1.53
C ASP A 288 7.55 -13.10 -0.65
N PHE A 289 6.96 -14.19 -0.16
CA PHE A 289 7.68 -15.18 0.64
C PHE A 289 8.84 -15.81 -0.14
N TYR A 290 8.66 -16.09 -1.44
CA TYR A 290 9.74 -16.62 -2.28
C TYR A 290 10.85 -15.58 -2.50
N LEU A 291 10.50 -14.35 -2.90
CA LEU A 291 11.50 -13.30 -3.18
C LEU A 291 12.32 -12.96 -1.93
N ALA A 292 11.68 -12.79 -0.78
CA ALA A 292 12.35 -12.47 0.47
C ALA A 292 13.29 -13.60 0.93
N LYS A 293 12.88 -14.87 0.75
CA LYS A 293 13.65 -16.06 1.16
C LYS A 293 14.82 -16.35 0.23
N GLU A 294 14.65 -16.21 -1.08
CA GLU A 294 15.68 -16.53 -2.08
C GLU A 294 16.69 -15.38 -2.26
N PHE A 295 16.23 -14.13 -2.29
CA PHE A 295 17.05 -12.96 -2.63
C PHE A 295 17.36 -12.04 -1.45
N GLY A 296 16.76 -12.25 -0.27
CA GLY A 296 17.01 -11.43 0.92
C GLY A 296 16.52 -9.98 0.79
N VAL A 297 15.49 -9.73 -0.02
CA VAL A 297 14.89 -8.40 -0.24
C VAL A 297 13.82 -8.07 0.80
N GLU A 298 13.69 -6.80 1.16
CA GLU A 298 12.55 -6.32 1.96
C GLU A 298 11.34 -6.07 1.02
N ILE A 299 10.16 -6.55 1.37
CA ILE A 299 8.97 -6.50 0.52
C ILE A 299 7.79 -5.88 1.27
N LEU A 300 7.11 -4.95 0.62
CA LEU A 300 5.75 -4.53 0.96
C LEU A 300 4.82 -5.11 -0.11
N GLY A 301 4.04 -6.12 0.26
CA GLY A 301 2.97 -6.66 -0.57
C GLY A 301 1.68 -5.87 -0.33
N LEU A 302 1.10 -5.34 -1.39
CA LEU A 302 -0.12 -4.52 -1.35
C LEU A 302 -1.22 -5.21 -2.16
N ASP A 303 -2.42 -5.33 -1.59
CA ASP A 303 -3.61 -5.80 -2.30
C ASP A 303 -4.85 -5.01 -1.83
N LEU A 304 -5.91 -4.97 -2.65
CA LEU A 304 -7.17 -4.33 -2.27
C LEU A 304 -8.13 -5.31 -1.57
N SER A 305 -8.06 -6.60 -1.90
CA SER A 305 -8.91 -7.63 -1.30
C SER A 305 -8.49 -7.88 0.15
N SER A 306 -9.41 -7.71 1.10
CA SER A 306 -9.11 -8.04 2.50
C SER A 306 -8.92 -9.55 2.67
N ASN A 307 -9.72 -10.36 1.96
CA ASN A 307 -9.62 -11.83 1.98
C ASN A 307 -8.22 -12.33 1.59
N MET A 308 -7.61 -11.73 0.57
CA MET A 308 -6.25 -12.08 0.12
C MET A 308 -5.21 -11.80 1.19
N VAL A 309 -5.17 -10.57 1.70
CA VAL A 309 -4.19 -10.13 2.70
C VAL A 309 -4.38 -10.85 4.03
N GLU A 310 -5.61 -11.10 4.45
CA GLU A 310 -5.91 -11.88 5.66
C GLU A 310 -5.34 -13.30 5.54
N MET A 311 -5.52 -13.97 4.40
CA MET A 311 -4.92 -15.28 4.14
C MET A 311 -3.38 -15.21 4.03
N ALA A 312 -2.80 -14.12 3.54
CA ALA A 312 -1.34 -13.91 3.52
C ALA A 312 -0.78 -13.71 4.95
N LEU A 313 -1.46 -12.94 5.79
CA LEU A 313 -1.13 -12.72 7.21
C LEU A 313 -1.26 -14.01 8.04
N GLU A 314 -2.27 -14.84 7.79
CA GLU A 314 -2.39 -16.16 8.42
C GLU A 314 -1.23 -17.09 8.03
N ARG A 315 -0.77 -17.07 6.77
CA ARG A 315 0.45 -17.80 6.35
C ARG A 315 1.72 -17.23 6.98
N ALA A 316 1.81 -15.92 7.17
CA ALA A 316 2.94 -15.29 7.85
C ALA A 316 3.05 -15.66 9.35
N GLN A 317 2.00 -16.23 9.96
CA GLN A 317 2.12 -16.87 11.28
C GLN A 317 2.81 -18.24 11.20
N GLN A 318 2.67 -18.94 10.07
CA GLN A 318 3.23 -20.28 9.85
C GLN A 318 4.67 -20.23 9.32
N GLU A 319 4.97 -19.26 8.46
CA GLU A 319 6.32 -18.93 7.99
C GLU A 319 6.69 -17.47 8.32
N PRO A 320 7.04 -17.15 9.59
CA PRO A 320 7.41 -15.78 9.98
C PRO A 320 8.63 -15.25 9.21
N SER A 321 8.48 -14.07 8.63
CA SER A 321 9.54 -13.35 7.94
C SER A 321 9.64 -11.92 8.44
N SER A 322 10.85 -11.48 8.77
CA SER A 322 11.14 -10.08 9.13
C SER A 322 11.30 -9.16 7.92
N LEU A 323 11.29 -9.74 6.71
CA LEU A 323 11.50 -9.06 5.44
C LEU A 323 10.20 -8.80 4.66
N VAL A 324 9.12 -9.52 4.96
CA VAL A 324 7.81 -9.39 4.29
C VAL A 324 6.84 -8.62 5.18
N GLN A 325 6.06 -7.72 4.57
CA GLN A 325 4.99 -6.97 5.20
C GLN A 325 3.81 -6.90 4.22
N PHE A 326 2.58 -7.11 4.70
CA PHE A 326 1.37 -6.97 3.87
C PHE A 326 0.54 -5.75 4.27
N GLU A 327 -0.12 -5.14 3.28
CA GLU A 327 -0.95 -3.94 3.41
C GLU A 327 -2.21 -4.03 2.53
N ILE A 328 -3.40 -4.06 3.14
CA ILE A 328 -4.66 -3.82 2.44
C ILE A 328 -4.70 -2.35 2.06
N SER A 329 -4.70 -1.99 0.77
CA SER A 329 -4.98 -0.62 0.30
C SER A 329 -5.22 -0.57 -1.22
N ASP A 330 -5.87 0.49 -1.68
CA ASP A 330 -6.01 0.79 -3.11
C ASP A 330 -4.73 1.49 -3.63
N VAL A 331 -3.97 0.80 -4.50
CA VAL A 331 -2.74 1.33 -5.10
C VAL A 331 -2.94 2.62 -5.89
N THR A 332 -4.13 2.85 -6.46
CA THR A 332 -4.43 4.07 -7.24
C THR A 332 -4.57 5.30 -6.33
N ARG A 333 -5.04 5.09 -5.09
CA ARG A 333 -5.23 6.13 -4.07
C ARG A 333 -4.02 6.25 -3.15
N ARG A 334 -3.27 5.17 -2.92
CA ARG A 334 -2.09 5.14 -2.04
C ARG A 334 -1.02 6.13 -2.49
N ILE A 335 -0.34 6.70 -1.50
CA ILE A 335 0.80 7.61 -1.67
C ILE A 335 1.98 7.03 -0.87
N PHE A 336 3.12 6.89 -1.52
CA PHE A 336 4.41 6.62 -0.88
C PHE A 336 5.36 7.81 -1.13
N PRO A 337 6.34 8.05 -0.24
CA PRO A 337 7.42 9.00 -0.51
C PRO A 337 8.15 8.67 -1.82
N GLN A 338 8.61 9.70 -2.52
CA GLN A 338 9.42 9.52 -3.74
C GLN A 338 10.68 8.69 -3.43
N ALA A 339 11.12 7.88 -4.40
CA ALA A 339 12.32 7.05 -4.27
C ALA A 339 12.34 6.08 -3.05
N SER A 340 11.18 5.55 -2.67
CA SER A 340 11.02 4.55 -1.61
C SER A 340 11.53 3.16 -1.98
N PHE A 341 11.38 2.72 -3.23
CA PHE A 341 11.60 1.33 -3.64
C PHE A 341 12.71 1.20 -4.70
N ASP A 342 13.44 0.08 -4.65
CA ASP A 342 14.40 -0.32 -5.68
C ASP A 342 13.71 -1.03 -6.85
N ILE A 343 12.65 -1.80 -6.56
CA ILE A 343 11.80 -2.50 -7.53
C ILE A 343 10.33 -2.25 -7.24
N VAL A 344 9.53 -2.04 -8.29
CA VAL A 344 8.08 -2.26 -8.28
C VAL A 344 7.80 -3.51 -9.11
N TYR A 345 7.05 -4.42 -8.53
CA TYR A 345 6.65 -5.69 -9.10
C TYR A 345 5.12 -5.78 -9.07
N SER A 346 4.52 -6.40 -10.08
CA SER A 346 3.09 -6.69 -10.12
C SER A 346 2.84 -7.86 -11.06
N ARG A 347 1.85 -8.69 -10.77
CA ARG A 347 1.59 -9.89 -11.57
C ARG A 347 0.12 -10.23 -11.67
N ASP A 348 -0.40 -10.05 -12.88
CA ASP A 348 -1.77 -10.34 -13.30
C ASP A 348 -2.80 -9.51 -12.51
N THR A 349 -2.45 -8.24 -12.21
CA THR A 349 -3.23 -7.31 -11.36
C THR A 349 -3.72 -6.06 -12.10
N ILE A 350 -2.91 -5.53 -13.02
CA ILE A 350 -3.14 -4.19 -13.58
C ILE A 350 -4.25 -4.19 -14.65
N LEU A 351 -4.69 -5.36 -15.15
CA LEU A 351 -5.92 -5.55 -15.92
C LEU A 351 -7.18 -4.98 -15.25
N HIS A 352 -7.20 -4.85 -13.92
CA HIS A 352 -8.30 -4.27 -13.14
C HIS A 352 -8.28 -2.72 -13.08
N ILE A 353 -7.21 -2.06 -13.57
CA ILE A 353 -7.02 -0.61 -13.41
C ILE A 353 -7.37 0.14 -14.71
N GLU A 354 -8.23 1.16 -14.59
CA GLU A 354 -8.60 2.04 -15.70
C GLU A 354 -7.47 3.05 -16.02
N ASP A 355 -7.11 3.92 -15.07
CA ASP A 355 -6.01 4.88 -15.20
C ASP A 355 -4.62 4.22 -15.03
N LYS A 356 -4.22 3.47 -16.05
CA LYS A 356 -2.88 2.86 -16.14
C LYS A 356 -1.76 3.91 -16.21
N ILE A 357 -1.97 5.03 -16.92
CA ILE A 357 -0.93 6.06 -17.10
C ILE A 357 -0.61 6.77 -15.77
N GLY A 358 -1.63 7.17 -15.01
CA GLY A 358 -1.46 7.75 -13.68
C GLY A 358 -0.86 6.77 -12.67
N LEU A 359 -1.22 5.48 -12.76
CA LEU A 359 -0.59 4.42 -11.97
C LEU A 359 0.91 4.28 -12.29
N PHE A 360 1.30 4.25 -13.56
CA PHE A 360 2.71 4.13 -13.94
C PHE A 360 3.52 5.38 -13.60
N GLN A 361 2.94 6.58 -13.69
CA GLN A 361 3.59 7.80 -13.19
C GLN A 361 3.81 7.76 -11.66
N ARG A 362 2.89 7.16 -10.89
CA ARG A 362 3.09 6.90 -9.45
C ARG A 362 4.23 5.90 -9.21
N PHE A 363 4.26 4.78 -9.93
CA PHE A 363 5.36 3.80 -9.82
C PHE A 363 6.71 4.44 -10.15
N LEU A 364 6.78 5.24 -11.21
CA LEU A 364 7.99 5.99 -11.58
C LEU A 364 8.40 6.96 -10.46
N SER A 365 7.45 7.62 -9.79
CA SER A 365 7.72 8.49 -8.65
C SER A 365 8.30 7.73 -7.45
N TRP A 366 7.70 6.59 -7.09
CA TRP A 366 8.08 5.78 -5.93
C TRP A 366 9.39 5.01 -6.11
N LEU A 367 9.80 4.71 -7.35
CA LEU A 367 11.09 4.11 -7.65
C LEU A 367 12.27 5.06 -7.37
N LYS A 368 13.38 4.50 -6.89
CA LYS A 368 14.69 5.16 -6.87
C LYS A 368 15.21 5.37 -8.29
N ALA A 369 16.11 6.33 -8.49
CA ALA A 369 16.80 6.51 -9.77
C ALA A 369 17.51 5.21 -10.19
N GLY A 370 17.34 4.77 -11.44
CA GLY A 370 17.82 3.46 -11.92
C GLY A 370 16.99 2.24 -11.46
N GLY A 371 15.98 2.44 -10.60
CA GLY A 371 15.10 1.39 -10.08
C GLY A 371 14.25 0.72 -11.17
N GLN A 372 13.82 -0.52 -10.92
CA GLN A 372 13.23 -1.40 -11.92
C GLN A 372 11.71 -1.56 -11.76
N LEU A 373 11.00 -1.66 -12.88
CA LEU A 373 9.63 -2.14 -12.94
C LEU A 373 9.61 -3.51 -13.63
N LEU A 374 8.90 -4.48 -13.06
CA LEU A 374 8.50 -5.73 -13.70
C LEU A 374 7.00 -5.94 -13.52
N VAL A 375 6.27 -6.06 -14.62
CA VAL A 375 4.85 -6.39 -14.62
C VAL A 375 4.62 -7.61 -15.51
N SER A 376 3.82 -8.58 -15.08
CA SER A 376 3.06 -9.40 -16.04
C SER A 376 1.58 -9.07 -15.95
N ASP A 377 0.87 -9.12 -17.06
CA ASP A 377 -0.54 -8.73 -17.09
C ASP A 377 -1.32 -9.42 -18.22
N TYR A 378 -2.63 -9.55 -18.03
CA TYR A 378 -3.49 -9.99 -19.12
C TYR A 378 -3.59 -8.87 -20.16
N CYS A 379 -3.47 -9.24 -21.43
CA CYS A 379 -3.47 -8.34 -22.58
C CYS A 379 -4.50 -8.83 -23.61
N CYS A 380 -4.71 -8.04 -24.65
CA CYS A 380 -5.53 -8.40 -25.81
C CYS A 380 -4.70 -8.48 -27.09
N GLY A 381 -5.21 -9.20 -28.09
CA GLY A 381 -4.75 -9.08 -29.47
C GLY A 381 -5.37 -7.88 -30.19
N PRO A 382 -4.94 -7.62 -31.45
CA PRO A 382 -5.53 -6.57 -32.28
C PRO A 382 -7.03 -6.83 -32.52
N ARG A 383 -7.79 -5.74 -32.71
CA ARG A 383 -9.22 -5.80 -33.04
C ARG A 383 -9.44 -6.19 -34.52
N PRO A 384 -10.60 -6.76 -34.90
CA PRO A 384 -11.76 -7.07 -34.06
C PRO A 384 -11.56 -8.32 -33.20
N TRP A 385 -12.11 -8.29 -31.98
CA TRP A 385 -12.14 -9.44 -31.09
C TRP A 385 -13.34 -10.34 -31.38
N SER A 386 -13.30 -11.60 -30.95
CA SER A 386 -14.49 -12.44 -30.93
C SER A 386 -15.55 -11.92 -29.95
N THR A 387 -16.82 -12.26 -30.23
CA THR A 387 -17.95 -11.96 -29.33
C THR A 387 -17.74 -12.55 -27.94
N ALA A 388 -17.20 -13.77 -27.86
CA ALA A 388 -16.95 -14.46 -26.59
C ALA A 388 -15.85 -13.78 -25.76
N PHE A 389 -14.80 -13.23 -26.37
CA PHE A 389 -13.80 -12.44 -25.65
C PHE A 389 -14.36 -11.09 -25.21
N THR A 390 -15.13 -10.41 -26.07
CA THR A 390 -15.75 -9.13 -25.74
C THR A 390 -16.65 -9.24 -24.50
N GLN A 391 -17.55 -10.25 -24.48
CA GLN A 391 -18.41 -10.53 -23.32
C GLN A 391 -17.62 -10.87 -22.04
N TYR A 392 -16.50 -11.60 -22.16
CA TYR A 392 -15.63 -11.93 -21.03
C TYR A 392 -14.96 -10.67 -20.44
N VAL A 393 -14.46 -9.78 -21.29
CA VAL A 393 -13.83 -8.51 -20.89
C VAL A 393 -14.84 -7.60 -20.20
N GLU A 394 -16.05 -7.47 -20.77
CA GLU A 394 -17.15 -6.70 -20.18
C GLU A 394 -17.59 -7.27 -18.81
N GLN A 395 -17.80 -8.59 -18.72
CA GLN A 395 -18.23 -9.24 -17.47
C GLN A 395 -17.17 -9.07 -16.36
N ARG A 396 -15.88 -9.11 -16.70
CA ARG A 396 -14.78 -8.92 -15.74
C ARG A 396 -14.39 -7.46 -15.52
N LYS A 397 -14.95 -6.53 -16.31
CA LYS A 397 -14.57 -5.11 -16.34
C LYS A 397 -13.06 -4.89 -16.52
N TYR A 398 -12.42 -5.74 -17.33
CA TYR A 398 -10.98 -5.61 -17.57
C TYR A 398 -10.67 -4.48 -18.56
N ASN A 399 -9.66 -3.68 -18.23
CA ASN A 399 -9.08 -2.71 -19.14
C ASN A 399 -7.82 -3.32 -19.78
N LEU A 400 -7.98 -3.91 -20.98
CA LEU A 400 -6.91 -4.65 -21.67
C LEU A 400 -6.29 -3.83 -22.82
N LEU A 401 -4.97 -3.81 -22.86
CA LEU A 401 -4.15 -3.25 -23.93
C LEU A 401 -3.46 -4.36 -24.73
N THR A 402 -3.01 -4.07 -25.95
CA THR A 402 -2.05 -4.98 -26.60
C THR A 402 -0.68 -4.87 -25.90
N PRO A 403 0.19 -5.89 -26.00
CA PRO A 403 1.55 -5.78 -25.45
C PRO A 403 2.34 -4.59 -26.00
N GLU A 404 2.09 -4.18 -27.25
CA GLU A 404 2.71 -3.01 -27.85
C GLU A 404 2.22 -1.71 -27.20
N ASP A 405 0.90 -1.49 -27.14
CA ASP A 405 0.30 -0.29 -26.54
C ASP A 405 0.69 -0.14 -25.06
N TYR A 406 0.77 -1.26 -24.33
CA TYR A 406 1.21 -1.28 -22.93
C TYR A 406 2.68 -0.84 -22.80
N GLY A 407 3.54 -1.26 -23.73
CA GLY A 407 4.93 -0.82 -23.83
C GLY A 407 5.05 0.68 -24.15
N GLN A 408 4.24 1.19 -25.08
CA GLN A 408 4.17 2.61 -25.40
C GLN A 408 3.71 3.42 -24.19
N LEU A 409 2.68 2.98 -23.46
CA LEU A 409 2.17 3.65 -22.26
C LEU A 409 3.22 3.77 -21.14
N LEU A 410 4.10 2.77 -20.99
CA LEU A 410 5.23 2.85 -20.07
C LEU A 410 6.27 3.90 -20.49
N GLN A 411 6.53 4.05 -21.79
CA GLN A 411 7.41 5.10 -22.31
C GLN A 411 6.79 6.49 -22.09
N GLU A 412 5.50 6.65 -22.36
CA GLU A 412 4.73 7.88 -22.10
C GLU A 412 4.70 8.26 -20.62
N ALA A 413 4.64 7.27 -19.72
CA ALA A 413 4.74 7.48 -18.27
C ALA A 413 6.11 8.02 -17.83
N GLY A 414 7.14 7.94 -18.69
CA GLY A 414 8.50 8.43 -18.44
C GLY A 414 9.52 7.33 -18.09
N PHE A 415 9.19 6.05 -18.29
CA PHE A 415 10.16 4.97 -18.13
C PHE A 415 11.11 4.87 -19.34
N VAL A 416 12.33 4.37 -19.09
CA VAL A 416 13.35 4.08 -20.11
C VAL A 416 13.69 2.59 -20.13
N GLN A 417 14.38 2.15 -21.19
CA GLN A 417 14.76 0.75 -21.43
C GLN A 417 13.55 -0.21 -21.40
N VAL A 418 12.39 0.28 -21.85
CA VAL A 418 11.14 -0.49 -21.86
C VAL A 418 11.26 -1.69 -22.80
N ARG A 419 10.93 -2.87 -22.28
CA ARG A 419 10.81 -4.13 -23.02
C ARG A 419 9.40 -4.67 -22.79
N ALA A 420 8.58 -4.63 -23.82
CA ALA A 420 7.29 -5.31 -23.84
C ALA A 420 7.45 -6.65 -24.57
N LEU A 421 7.13 -7.75 -23.89
CA LEU A 421 7.25 -9.11 -24.41
C LEU A 421 5.84 -9.73 -24.47
N ASP A 422 5.42 -10.20 -25.65
CA ASP A 422 4.27 -11.09 -25.74
C ASP A 422 4.73 -12.50 -25.32
N SER A 423 4.30 -12.90 -24.11
CA SER A 423 4.63 -14.19 -23.49
C SER A 423 3.46 -15.16 -23.58
N THR A 424 2.53 -14.99 -24.52
CA THR A 424 1.32 -15.82 -24.63
C THR A 424 1.62 -17.31 -24.80
N ASP A 425 2.72 -17.69 -25.43
CA ASP A 425 3.16 -19.10 -25.50
C ASP A 425 3.50 -19.70 -24.12
N GLN A 426 4.06 -18.89 -23.22
CA GLN A 426 4.31 -19.30 -21.82
C GLN A 426 2.99 -19.44 -21.07
N MET A 427 2.04 -18.52 -21.29
CA MET A 427 0.69 -18.59 -20.72
C MET A 427 -0.04 -19.85 -21.21
N LEU A 428 0.01 -20.16 -22.51
CA LEU A 428 -0.56 -21.37 -23.10
C LEU A 428 0.03 -22.63 -22.45
N SER A 429 1.37 -22.72 -22.34
CA SER A 429 2.02 -23.86 -21.69
C SER A 429 1.61 -24.00 -20.21
N ALA A 430 1.43 -22.90 -19.49
CA ALA A 430 0.99 -22.93 -18.09
C ALA A 430 -0.49 -23.37 -17.99
N LEU A 431 -1.38 -22.74 -18.75
CA LEU A 431 -2.81 -23.08 -18.77
C LEU A 431 -3.07 -24.55 -19.14
N THR A 432 -2.30 -25.13 -20.08
CA THR A 432 -2.41 -26.56 -20.42
C THR A 432 -1.97 -27.45 -19.25
N GLN A 433 -0.88 -27.12 -18.57
CA GLN A 433 -0.38 -27.87 -17.40
C GLN A 433 -1.34 -27.76 -16.21
N GLU A 434 -1.86 -26.56 -15.94
CA GLU A 434 -2.86 -26.28 -14.90
C GLU A 434 -4.17 -27.05 -15.14
N LEU A 435 -4.71 -27.01 -16.37
CA LEU A 435 -5.92 -27.75 -16.73
C LEU A 435 -5.71 -29.26 -16.62
N GLN A 436 -4.58 -29.79 -17.12
CA GLN A 436 -4.26 -31.21 -17.02
C GLN A 436 -4.14 -31.65 -15.55
N ALA A 437 -3.53 -30.83 -14.69
CA ALA A 437 -3.41 -31.12 -13.25
C ALA A 437 -4.77 -31.08 -12.53
N LEU A 438 -5.63 -30.11 -12.88
CA LEU A 438 -7.01 -30.05 -12.39
C LEU A 438 -7.79 -31.30 -12.81
N GLU A 439 -7.80 -31.65 -14.10
CA GLU A 439 -8.51 -32.83 -14.63
C GLU A 439 -7.99 -34.14 -14.01
N THR A 440 -6.67 -34.28 -13.83
CA THR A 440 -6.04 -35.45 -13.17
C THR A 440 -6.39 -35.52 -11.67
N SER A 441 -6.73 -34.40 -11.04
CA SER A 441 -7.08 -34.32 -9.61
C SER A 441 -8.59 -34.16 -9.34
N LYS A 442 -9.45 -34.33 -10.36
CA LYS A 442 -10.92 -34.12 -10.28
C LYS A 442 -11.53 -34.71 -9.02
N GLU A 443 -11.30 -35.98 -8.75
CA GLU A 443 -11.88 -36.70 -7.60
C GLU A 443 -11.56 -36.03 -6.26
N LYS A 444 -10.33 -35.54 -6.08
CA LYS A 444 -9.90 -34.84 -4.86
C LYS A 444 -10.42 -33.41 -4.81
N PHE A 445 -10.45 -32.73 -5.96
CA PHE A 445 -11.02 -31.38 -6.06
C PHE A 445 -12.52 -31.40 -5.70
N VAL A 446 -13.28 -32.37 -6.20
CA VAL A 446 -14.72 -32.50 -5.96
C VAL A 446 -15.03 -32.88 -4.50
N GLN A 447 -14.14 -33.59 -3.82
CA GLN A 447 -14.24 -33.88 -2.38
C GLN A 447 -14.09 -32.63 -1.49
N GLU A 448 -13.21 -31.69 -1.86
CA GLU A 448 -13.01 -30.41 -1.14
C GLU A 448 -14.05 -29.34 -1.58
N PHE A 449 -14.40 -29.34 -2.86
CA PHE A 449 -15.26 -28.34 -3.49
C PHE A 449 -16.62 -28.92 -3.91
N SER A 450 -16.83 -29.12 -5.22
CA SER A 450 -18.01 -29.77 -5.83
C SER A 450 -17.78 -30.03 -7.32
N GLU A 451 -18.64 -30.85 -7.93
CA GLU A 451 -18.63 -31.18 -9.37
C GLU A 451 -18.88 -29.93 -10.24
N ASP A 452 -19.86 -29.09 -9.86
CA ASP A 452 -20.19 -27.86 -10.59
C ASP A 452 -19.03 -26.85 -10.56
N GLU A 453 -18.34 -26.74 -9.41
CA GLU A 453 -17.17 -25.88 -9.28
C GLU A 453 -15.97 -26.41 -10.08
N PHE A 454 -15.82 -27.74 -10.19
CA PHE A 454 -14.81 -28.35 -11.06
C PHE A 454 -15.07 -28.02 -12.53
N GLU A 455 -16.28 -28.26 -13.05
CA GLU A 455 -16.59 -28.01 -14.45
C GLU A 455 -16.56 -26.51 -14.79
N SER A 456 -16.93 -25.64 -13.85
CA SER A 456 -16.78 -24.18 -13.98
C SER A 456 -15.31 -23.76 -14.11
N MET A 457 -14.41 -24.31 -13.28
CA MET A 457 -12.96 -24.04 -13.39
C MET A 457 -12.38 -24.62 -14.69
N ALA A 458 -12.66 -25.89 -15.00
CA ALA A 458 -12.13 -26.55 -16.19
C ALA A 458 -12.61 -25.89 -17.49
N SER A 459 -13.90 -25.54 -17.60
CA SER A 459 -14.45 -24.78 -18.74
C SER A 459 -13.83 -23.39 -18.86
N GLY A 460 -13.60 -22.69 -17.74
CA GLY A 460 -12.89 -21.41 -17.70
C GLY A 460 -11.47 -21.48 -18.29
N TRP A 461 -10.71 -22.53 -17.98
CA TRP A 461 -9.38 -22.77 -18.53
C TRP A 461 -9.42 -23.16 -20.02
N ARG A 462 -10.31 -24.07 -20.41
CA ARG A 462 -10.53 -24.43 -21.83
C ARG A 462 -10.89 -23.19 -22.67
N ALA A 463 -11.72 -22.29 -22.14
CA ALA A 463 -12.07 -21.03 -22.79
C ALA A 463 -10.88 -20.04 -22.87
N LYS A 464 -10.03 -19.94 -21.84
CA LYS A 464 -8.77 -19.16 -21.93
C LYS A 464 -7.86 -19.69 -23.05
N LEU A 465 -7.64 -21.00 -23.11
CA LEU A 465 -6.83 -21.64 -24.17
C LEU A 465 -7.37 -21.33 -25.57
N GLN A 466 -8.69 -21.45 -25.77
CA GLN A 466 -9.35 -21.10 -27.03
C GLN A 466 -9.13 -19.63 -27.43
N ARG A 467 -9.30 -18.68 -26.49
CA ARG A 467 -9.09 -17.25 -26.78
C ARG A 467 -7.64 -16.89 -27.05
N CYS A 468 -6.68 -17.55 -26.40
CA CYS A 468 -5.26 -17.35 -26.68
C CYS A 468 -4.92 -17.86 -28.10
N ALA A 469 -5.39 -19.06 -28.45
CA ALA A 469 -5.21 -19.66 -29.77
C ALA A 469 -5.93 -18.87 -30.90
N ALA A 470 -7.09 -18.28 -30.62
CA ALA A 470 -7.83 -17.44 -31.56
C ALA A 470 -7.18 -16.08 -31.85
N GLY A 471 -6.19 -15.67 -31.06
CA GLY A 471 -5.55 -14.36 -31.16
C GLY A 471 -6.09 -13.30 -30.19
N ASP A 472 -7.29 -13.52 -29.63
CA ASP A 472 -8.03 -12.59 -28.78
C ASP A 472 -7.29 -12.24 -27.48
N GLN A 473 -6.92 -13.26 -26.70
CA GLN A 473 -6.32 -13.08 -25.37
C GLN A 473 -4.80 -13.22 -25.45
N ARG A 474 -4.10 -12.37 -24.70
CA ARG A 474 -2.64 -12.30 -24.63
C ARG A 474 -2.15 -12.23 -23.19
N TRP A 475 -0.87 -12.51 -22.98
CA TRP A 475 -0.18 -12.32 -21.70
C TRP A 475 1.13 -11.58 -21.94
N GLY A 476 1.22 -10.37 -21.39
CA GLY A 476 2.39 -9.51 -21.55
C GLY A 476 3.34 -9.63 -20.37
N VAL A 477 4.65 -9.52 -20.63
CA VAL A 477 5.68 -9.31 -19.62
C VAL A 477 6.43 -8.03 -19.95
N PHE A 478 6.40 -7.07 -19.03
CA PHE A 478 6.89 -5.71 -19.21
C PHE A 478 8.01 -5.42 -18.24
N LEU A 479 9.16 -5.00 -18.77
CA LEU A 479 10.30 -4.55 -17.97
C LEU A 479 10.64 -3.12 -18.33
N ALA A 480 10.94 -2.32 -17.31
CA ALA A 480 11.32 -0.93 -17.51
C ALA A 480 12.22 -0.42 -16.38
N ARG A 481 12.84 0.75 -16.57
CA ARG A 481 13.63 1.44 -15.53
C ARG A 481 13.22 2.89 -15.37
N LYS A 482 13.30 3.38 -14.13
CA LYS A 482 13.32 4.83 -13.88
C LYS A 482 14.64 5.39 -14.41
N PRO A 483 14.63 6.50 -15.16
CA PRO A 483 15.86 7.17 -15.59
C PRO A 483 16.82 7.43 -14.43
N GLU A 484 18.12 7.28 -14.69
CA GLU A 484 19.13 7.80 -13.78
C GLU A 484 19.19 9.32 -13.89
N ILE A 485 19.32 10.01 -12.76
CA ILE A 485 19.52 11.46 -12.76
C ILE A 485 20.99 11.72 -13.08
N SER A 486 21.30 12.04 -14.34
CA SER A 486 22.64 12.48 -14.71
C SER A 486 22.96 13.81 -14.00
N LEU A 487 24.03 13.82 -13.20
CA LEU A 487 24.47 15.02 -12.48
C LEU A 487 25.16 16.05 -13.40
N GLU A 488 25.33 15.73 -14.69
CA GLU A 488 26.06 16.54 -15.67
C GLU A 488 25.30 17.81 -16.12
N GLY A 489 24.00 17.94 -15.79
CA GLY A 489 23.17 19.10 -16.17
C GLY A 489 23.08 20.24 -15.14
N LYS A 490 23.61 20.08 -13.92
CA LYS A 490 23.58 21.15 -12.91
C LYS A 490 24.83 22.03 -13.02
N GLU A 491 24.75 23.08 -13.85
CA GLU A 491 25.63 24.23 -13.70
C GLU A 491 25.63 24.67 -12.23
N ARG A 492 26.82 24.68 -11.61
CA ARG A 492 26.97 25.19 -10.25
C ARG A 492 26.61 26.67 -10.30
N PRO A 493 25.66 27.19 -9.49
CA PRO A 493 25.43 28.62 -9.43
C PRO A 493 26.75 29.31 -9.10
N ALA A 494 27.11 30.30 -9.93
CA ALA A 494 28.42 30.93 -9.87
C ALA A 494 28.71 31.42 -8.44
N ARG A 495 29.89 31.06 -7.91
CA ARG A 495 30.33 31.55 -6.61
C ARG A 495 30.44 33.07 -6.67
N VAL A 496 29.47 33.78 -6.11
CA VAL A 496 29.59 35.21 -5.85
C VAL A 496 30.65 35.38 -4.77
N CYS A 497 31.89 35.65 -5.20
CA CYS A 497 32.96 36.03 -4.31
C CYS A 497 32.60 37.38 -3.66
N HIS A 498 32.20 37.36 -2.40
CA HIS A 498 32.12 38.58 -1.59
C HIS A 498 33.53 39.14 -1.40
N LEU A 499 33.90 40.11 -2.25
CA LEU A 499 34.99 41.03 -1.98
C LEU A 499 34.64 41.85 -0.74
N GLY A 500 35.33 41.56 0.37
CA GLY A 500 35.18 42.31 1.60
C GLY A 500 35.72 43.73 1.46
N LEU A 501 34.83 44.71 1.42
CA LEU A 501 35.16 46.11 1.71
C LEU A 501 34.68 46.44 3.13
N GLY A 502 35.61 46.38 4.07
CA GLY A 502 35.33 46.71 5.46
C GLY A 502 35.26 48.23 5.66
N LEU A 503 34.14 48.71 6.22
CA LEU A 503 34.06 50.04 6.83
C LEU A 503 33.42 49.93 8.21
N ARG A 504 34.20 50.29 9.24
CA ARG A 504 33.71 50.49 10.60
C ARG A 504 32.89 51.78 10.66
N ARG A 505 31.75 51.81 11.37
CA ARG A 505 31.62 52.56 12.65
C ARG A 505 30.20 52.59 13.25
N ARG A 506 30.19 52.46 14.57
CA ARG A 506 29.36 53.15 15.59
C ARG A 506 27.86 52.84 15.69
N SER A 507 27.54 52.27 16.85
CA SER A 507 26.31 52.49 17.60
C SER A 507 26.02 53.97 17.91
N ILE A 508 24.74 54.31 17.97
CA ILE A 508 24.12 55.40 18.75
C ILE A 508 22.70 54.92 19.15
N LEU A 509 22.20 55.42 20.29
CA LEU A 509 20.93 55.06 20.95
C LEU A 509 19.79 56.03 20.57
N GLN A 510 18.54 55.65 20.95
CA GLN A 510 17.35 56.51 21.11
C GLN A 510 16.74 57.10 19.81
N SER A 511 15.42 57.37 19.70
CA SER A 511 14.25 57.09 20.56
C SER A 511 12.92 57.29 19.79
N SER A 512 11.81 56.94 20.47
CA SER A 512 10.50 57.64 20.49
C SER A 512 9.52 57.63 19.30
N GLU A 513 8.31 57.18 19.64
CA GLU A 513 6.97 57.74 19.33
C GLU A 513 6.28 57.46 17.98
N ASP A 514 5.13 56.77 18.12
CA ASP A 514 3.79 57.07 17.61
C ASP A 514 3.56 57.41 16.12
N ASP A 515 2.76 56.57 15.45
CA ASP A 515 1.35 56.93 15.19
C ASP A 515 0.53 55.74 14.66
N ALA A 516 -0.78 55.73 14.93
CA ALA A 516 -1.71 54.66 14.54
C ALA A 516 -2.86 55.17 13.66
N VAL A 517 -3.10 54.52 12.51
CA VAL A 517 -4.38 54.62 11.76
C VAL A 517 -4.70 53.30 11.03
N ASP A 518 -5.94 52.85 11.20
CA ASP A 518 -6.64 51.75 10.51
C ASP A 518 -8.15 52.15 10.51
N PRO A 519 -9.10 51.51 9.79
CA PRO A 519 -9.07 50.72 8.55
C PRO A 519 -9.87 51.39 7.40
N PHE A 520 -9.97 50.74 6.24
CA PHE A 520 -11.10 50.96 5.31
C PHE A 520 -11.80 49.66 4.90
N THR A 521 -13.08 49.54 5.28
CA THR A 521 -14.02 48.51 4.86
C THR A 521 -14.67 48.86 3.51
N CYS A 522 -15.10 47.83 2.76
CA CYS A 522 -16.10 48.01 1.71
C CYS A 522 -17.04 46.79 1.62
N GLN A 523 -18.35 47.04 1.58
CA GLN A 523 -19.42 46.04 1.50
C GLN A 523 -20.24 46.20 0.21
N SER A 524 -20.91 45.12 -0.20
CA SER A 524 -22.06 45.09 -1.14
C SER A 524 -21.75 45.39 -2.63
N ALA A 525 -22.54 44.96 -3.62
CA ALA A 525 -23.87 44.32 -3.60
C ALA A 525 -24.09 43.34 -4.79
N LEU A 526 -25.06 42.43 -4.65
CA LEU A 526 -25.70 41.66 -5.74
C LEU A 526 -27.01 42.34 -6.19
N PRO A 527 -27.53 41.98 -7.38
CA PRO A 527 -28.99 41.88 -7.56
C PRO A 527 -29.45 40.53 -8.14
N ASN A 528 -30.58 40.03 -7.62
CA ASN A 528 -31.32 38.87 -8.13
C ASN A 528 -32.21 39.21 -9.35
N MET A 529 -32.53 38.21 -10.17
CA MET A 529 -33.86 38.09 -10.79
C MET A 529 -34.34 36.63 -10.81
N TYR A 530 -35.64 36.44 -10.52
CA TYR A 530 -36.37 35.16 -10.51
C TYR A 530 -36.94 34.82 -11.89
N GLY A 531 -37.20 33.53 -12.21
CA GLY A 531 -37.95 33.20 -13.43
C GLY A 531 -38.14 31.72 -13.85
N GLN A 532 -38.73 30.88 -13.00
CA GLN A 532 -39.54 29.67 -13.32
C GLN A 532 -38.98 28.51 -14.21
N ASN A 533 -39.11 27.30 -13.64
CA ASN A 533 -39.14 25.97 -14.30
C ASN A 533 -40.60 25.69 -14.80
N PRO A 534 -40.93 24.65 -15.61
CA PRO A 534 -40.37 23.30 -15.50
C PRO A 534 -40.14 22.45 -16.79
N GLU A 535 -39.27 21.46 -16.59
CA GLU A 535 -39.33 20.06 -17.07
C GLU A 535 -38.94 19.62 -18.50
N LEU A 536 -38.16 18.53 -18.45
CA LEU A 536 -38.02 17.40 -19.38
C LEU A 536 -37.13 17.51 -20.64
N PHE A 537 -36.23 16.53 -20.68
CA PHE A 537 -35.57 15.86 -21.81
C PHE A 537 -34.13 16.19 -22.24
N PHE A 538 -33.36 15.09 -22.22
CA PHE A 538 -32.10 14.74 -22.86
C PHE A 538 -30.75 15.30 -22.37
N SER A 539 -29.89 14.33 -22.10
CA SER A 539 -28.55 14.44 -21.54
C SER A 539 -27.45 14.54 -22.61
N SER A 540 -26.29 15.02 -22.15
CA SER A 540 -24.95 14.63 -22.62
C SER A 540 -24.54 14.91 -24.08
N ILE A 541 -24.23 16.18 -24.39
CA ILE A 541 -23.06 16.57 -25.22
C ILE A 541 -22.42 17.84 -24.61
N PHE A 542 -21.10 17.99 -24.75
CA PHE A 542 -20.24 19.14 -24.40
C PHE A 542 -19.78 19.32 -22.94
N ALA A 543 -18.54 18.91 -22.69
CA ALA A 543 -17.61 19.60 -21.78
C ALA A 543 -16.17 19.46 -22.30
N ALA A 544 -15.85 20.18 -23.37
CA ALA A 544 -14.48 20.46 -23.79
C ALA A 544 -14.26 21.97 -23.74
N SER A 545 -13.03 22.40 -23.46
CA SER A 545 -12.59 23.79 -23.19
C SER A 545 -12.75 24.25 -21.74
N PHE A 546 -11.64 24.25 -20.99
CA PHE A 546 -11.22 25.42 -20.21
C PHE A 546 -9.71 25.34 -19.93
N GLN A 547 -8.93 26.01 -20.78
CA GLN A 547 -7.49 26.22 -20.58
C GLN A 547 -7.16 27.68 -20.92
N PHE A 548 -6.20 28.25 -20.18
CA PHE A 548 -5.67 29.63 -20.19
C PHE A 548 -6.32 30.65 -19.24
N GLY A 549 -5.49 31.24 -18.36
CA GLY A 549 -5.89 32.42 -17.59
C GLY A 549 -5.08 32.88 -16.38
N VAL A 550 -3.74 32.74 -16.29
CA VAL A 550 -2.93 33.61 -15.38
C VAL A 550 -1.63 34.06 -16.06
N PHE A 551 -1.29 35.34 -15.88
CA PHE A 551 -0.31 36.12 -16.65
C PHE A 551 1.12 36.05 -16.07
N GLN A 552 2.13 36.15 -16.94
CA GLN A 552 3.46 36.69 -16.58
C GLN A 552 3.42 38.21 -16.47
N MET A 553 4.28 38.81 -15.63
CA MET A 553 4.71 40.20 -15.86
C MET A 553 6.17 40.44 -15.44
N CYS A 554 6.83 41.35 -16.18
CA CYS A 554 8.23 41.81 -16.08
C CYS A 554 9.31 40.86 -16.68
N ARG A 555 10.24 41.33 -17.53
CA ARG A 555 10.50 42.71 -18.02
C ARG A 555 11.25 42.72 -19.38
N ARG A 556 11.06 43.80 -20.15
CA ARG A 556 11.64 44.08 -21.50
C ARG A 556 13.16 44.40 -21.49
N MET A 557 13.72 44.45 -22.72
CA MET A 557 15.00 45.03 -23.21
C MET A 557 16.14 44.00 -23.39
N ARG A 558 16.90 43.89 -24.51
CA ARG A 558 17.16 44.68 -25.75
C ARG A 558 17.29 43.69 -26.95
N SER A 559 16.62 43.82 -28.10
CA SER A 559 16.82 44.71 -29.28
C SER A 559 17.90 44.29 -30.32
N ARG A 560 17.45 44.13 -31.59
CA ARG A 560 18.13 44.23 -32.90
C ARG A 560 18.78 43.00 -33.59
N ASN A 561 18.04 42.50 -34.59
CA ASN A 561 18.39 42.26 -36.00
C ASN A 561 19.80 41.73 -36.38
N ARG A 562 19.86 40.59 -37.08
CA ARG A 562 19.84 40.52 -38.57
C ARG A 562 19.71 39.08 -39.11
N THR A 563 19.28 38.98 -40.37
CA THR A 563 19.07 37.78 -41.20
C THR A 563 20.20 37.59 -42.22
N SER A 564 20.67 36.34 -42.40
CA SER A 564 21.30 35.72 -43.60
C SER A 564 21.99 34.42 -43.12
N GLU A 565 21.55 33.22 -43.47
CA GLU A 565 21.78 32.53 -44.76
C GLU A 565 23.24 32.51 -45.24
N LEU A 566 23.79 31.29 -45.26
CA LEU A 566 24.70 30.67 -46.23
C LEU A 566 25.93 31.46 -46.76
N ASP A 567 27.13 30.90 -46.54
CA ASP A 567 27.84 30.13 -47.59
C ASP A 567 29.12 29.46 -47.08
N ASP A 568 29.61 28.48 -47.86
CA ASP A 568 30.77 27.62 -47.59
C ASP A 568 32.14 28.33 -47.62
N MET A 569 33.14 27.73 -46.95
CA MET A 569 34.49 27.57 -47.53
C MET A 569 35.36 26.56 -46.76
N GLU A 570 35.85 25.53 -47.46
CA GLU A 570 37.01 24.71 -47.05
C GLU A 570 38.31 25.52 -47.17
N VAL A 571 39.27 25.37 -46.24
CA VAL A 571 40.73 25.35 -46.57
C VAL A 571 41.53 24.43 -45.61
N THR A 572 42.42 23.67 -46.24
CA THR A 572 43.35 22.60 -45.84
C THR A 572 44.39 22.81 -44.69
N HIS A 573 44.62 21.71 -43.93
CA HIS A 573 45.91 21.10 -43.49
C HIS A 573 47.05 21.82 -42.70
N LYS A 574 47.27 21.32 -41.45
CA LYS A 574 48.55 20.78 -40.83
C LYS A 574 49.76 21.72 -40.57
N PRO A 575 50.84 21.31 -39.80
CA PRO A 575 51.04 20.16 -38.88
C PRO A 575 51.74 20.48 -37.50
N THR A 576 51.78 19.51 -36.55
CA THR A 576 52.93 19.00 -35.72
C THR A 576 52.42 18.07 -34.60
N ARG A 577 52.69 16.74 -34.57
CA ARG A 577 53.76 15.99 -33.83
C ARG A 577 53.99 16.45 -32.36
N THR A 578 53.95 15.62 -31.31
CA THR A 578 54.41 14.20 -31.08
C THR A 578 53.48 13.38 -30.13
N GLY A 579 53.62 12.06 -29.85
CA GLY A 579 54.55 11.04 -30.42
C GLY A 579 54.56 9.57 -29.90
N SER A 580 54.12 9.20 -28.67
CA SER A 580 54.34 7.85 -28.05
C SER A 580 53.02 7.15 -27.63
N GLN A 581 52.59 6.01 -28.22
CA GLN A 581 52.90 4.59 -27.85
C GLN A 581 52.63 4.25 -26.34
N PHE A 582 51.94 3.16 -25.94
CA PHE A 582 51.94 1.77 -26.43
C PHE A 582 50.57 1.02 -26.33
N PHE A 583 50.26 0.22 -27.36
CA PHE A 583 49.62 -1.13 -27.40
C PHE A 583 48.31 -1.50 -26.65
N LEU A 584 47.34 -1.95 -27.46
CA LEU A 584 46.32 -2.98 -27.16
C LEU A 584 46.71 -4.31 -27.83
N PRO A 585 46.14 -5.45 -27.39
CA PRO A 585 45.91 -6.60 -28.28
C PRO A 585 44.45 -7.07 -28.28
N ASP A 586 43.93 -7.31 -29.49
CA ASP A 586 42.88 -8.28 -29.84
C ASP A 586 43.62 -9.47 -30.51
N PRO A 587 43.16 -10.74 -30.48
CA PRO A 587 42.29 -11.21 -31.58
C PRO A 587 41.36 -12.43 -31.30
N PHE A 588 40.56 -12.78 -32.33
CA PHE A 588 39.65 -13.94 -32.44
C PHE A 588 40.31 -15.33 -32.63
N GLY A 589 39.79 -16.36 -31.91
CA GLY A 589 39.58 -17.77 -32.34
C GLY A 589 40.80 -18.72 -32.51
N PRO A 590 40.61 -20.03 -32.87
CA PRO A 590 39.54 -20.96 -32.45
C PRO A 590 40.02 -22.44 -32.16
N SER A 591 39.15 -23.24 -31.50
CA SER A 591 39.01 -24.74 -31.57
C SER A 591 40.02 -25.73 -30.90
N TRP A 592 39.49 -26.95 -30.61
CA TRP A 592 40.12 -28.27 -30.24
C TRP A 592 40.26 -28.73 -28.77
N VAL A 593 39.17 -29.28 -28.22
CA VAL A 593 38.94 -30.72 -27.89
C VAL A 593 40.09 -31.62 -27.35
N GLN A 594 39.79 -32.30 -26.23
CA GLN A 594 40.14 -33.68 -25.77
C GLN A 594 41.08 -33.95 -24.55
N LEU A 595 40.44 -34.57 -23.53
CA LEU A 595 40.86 -35.68 -22.65
C LEU A 595 42.09 -35.59 -21.72
N CYS A 596 41.83 -35.82 -20.41
CA CYS A 596 42.33 -37.02 -19.74
C CYS A 596 41.48 -37.38 -18.48
N ASP A 597 41.19 -38.67 -18.29
CA ASP A 597 40.47 -39.24 -17.15
C ASP A 597 41.30 -39.31 -15.85
N ALA A 598 40.61 -39.23 -14.70
CA ALA A 598 40.99 -39.94 -13.47
C ALA A 598 39.76 -40.18 -12.58
N SER A 599 39.63 -41.36 -11.98
CA SER A 599 38.34 -41.92 -11.54
C SER A 599 38.16 -42.13 -10.03
N HIS A 600 36.93 -41.84 -9.56
CA HIS A 600 36.21 -42.54 -8.47
C HIS A 600 36.75 -42.45 -7.00
N PRO A 601 35.96 -42.84 -5.98
CA PRO A 601 34.55 -42.45 -5.76
C PRO A 601 34.24 -42.16 -4.26
N TYR A 602 33.20 -41.37 -3.96
CA TYR A 602 32.43 -41.54 -2.71
C TYR A 602 30.96 -41.15 -2.93
N SER A 603 30.07 -42.14 -2.80
CA SER A 603 28.62 -41.98 -2.85
C SER A 603 28.01 -42.42 -1.52
N THR A 604 27.25 -41.53 -0.88
CA THR A 604 26.44 -41.86 0.30
C THR A 604 25.01 -41.34 0.05
N PRO A 605 23.97 -42.19 0.06
CA PRO A 605 22.62 -41.77 -0.25
C PRO A 605 21.99 -40.99 0.91
N LEU A 606 21.28 -39.90 0.59
CA LEU A 606 20.42 -39.18 1.54
C LEU A 606 19.23 -40.07 1.93
N ARG A 607 18.92 -40.11 3.23
CA ARG A 607 17.76 -40.85 3.76
C ARG A 607 16.44 -40.14 3.41
N PRO A 608 15.34 -40.87 3.17
CA PRO A 608 14.01 -40.27 3.13
C PRO A 608 13.58 -39.77 4.51
N LEU A 609 12.79 -38.69 4.53
CA LEU A 609 12.17 -38.13 5.73
C LEU A 609 11.06 -39.05 6.27
N PRO A 610 10.81 -39.07 7.60
CA PRO A 610 9.70 -39.82 8.17
C PRO A 610 8.34 -39.17 7.86
N PRO A 611 7.24 -39.94 7.80
CA PRO A 611 5.89 -39.41 7.60
C PRO A 611 5.35 -38.72 8.87
N TRP A 612 4.40 -37.81 8.67
CA TRP A 612 3.68 -37.09 9.74
C TRP A 612 2.76 -38.04 10.53
N PRO A 613 2.58 -37.84 11.85
CA PRO A 613 1.71 -38.69 12.65
C PRO A 613 0.22 -38.39 12.39
N THR A 614 -0.53 -39.43 12.03
CA THR A 614 -1.99 -39.40 11.93
C THR A 614 -2.63 -39.48 13.32
N ALA A 615 -3.50 -38.53 13.67
CA ALA A 615 -4.30 -38.60 14.90
C ALA A 615 -5.38 -39.69 14.79
N GLY A 616 -5.36 -40.65 15.72
CA GLY A 616 -6.44 -41.61 15.95
C GLY A 616 -7.46 -41.08 16.98
N PRO A 617 -8.69 -41.62 17.02
CA PRO A 617 -9.76 -41.07 17.85
C PRO A 617 -9.64 -41.49 19.32
N GLU A 618 -9.63 -40.52 20.24
CA GLU A 618 -9.76 -40.81 21.67
C GLU A 618 -11.22 -41.15 22.05
N THR A 619 -11.38 -42.27 22.74
CA THR A 619 -12.65 -42.78 23.23
C THR A 619 -13.13 -42.04 24.48
N ARG A 620 -14.36 -41.50 24.46
CA ARG A 620 -15.01 -40.97 25.67
C ARG A 620 -15.24 -42.08 26.70
N SER A 621 -14.64 -41.96 27.89
CA SER A 621 -15.11 -42.65 29.09
C SER A 621 -16.08 -41.76 29.86
N GLN A 622 -17.29 -42.26 30.12
CA GLN A 622 -18.27 -41.57 30.99
C GLN A 622 -17.83 -41.63 32.46
N GLY A 623 -18.09 -40.55 33.20
CA GLY A 623 -17.88 -40.48 34.64
C GLY A 623 -18.67 -39.33 35.26
N SER A 624 -19.76 -39.67 35.94
CA SER A 624 -20.59 -38.79 36.76
C SER A 624 -20.95 -39.56 38.04
N PRO A 625 -21.45 -38.90 39.10
CA PRO A 625 -21.08 -37.60 39.67
C PRO A 625 -20.66 -37.76 41.16
N ASP A 626 -20.31 -36.67 41.87
CA ASP A 626 -20.97 -36.31 43.16
C ASP A 626 -20.38 -35.07 43.86
N LEU A 627 -21.30 -34.22 44.33
CA LEU A 627 -21.32 -33.46 45.60
C LEU A 627 -20.02 -32.87 46.19
N ALA A 628 -19.89 -31.54 46.13
CA ALA A 628 -20.10 -30.64 47.29
C ALA A 628 -19.98 -29.16 46.89
#